data_AF-A0A4Y6RCN0-F1
#
_entry.id   AF-A0A4Y6RCN0-F1
#
_cell.length_a   1.000
_cell.length_b   1.000
_cell.length_c   1.000
_cell.angle_alpha   90.00
_cell.angle_beta   90.00
_cell.angle_gamma   90.00
#
_symmetry.space_group_name_H-M   'P 1'
#
loop_
_entity.id
_entity.type
_entity.pdbx_description
1 polymer ?
#
loop_
_entity_poly.entity_id
_entity_poly.type
_entity_poly.pdbx_seq_one_letter_code
_entity_poly.pdbx_strand_id
1 'polypeptide(L)'
;MHSVVASVLLIIGLTSTGTALWNGQLIAALAIALATAYAVLAWYSGIIDSLTNPIFQLAGAVVILPIGLVAILNNNRALNVNLQVAYSAVLYDLGTMELHCDVRSAELRKLQEFGVMACAMQGNSDQLGVLNELSKGIHFGPTLTVLDSGAALLDSEKPNYCAKTFKAAENLCPTAFMSLKKSYRSALLEAAQ
;
A
#
# COMPACT_ATOMS: atom_id res chain seq x y z
N MET A 1 -23.63 -31.01 -1.06
CA MET A 1 -22.78 -29.97 -1.70
C MET A 1 -22.33 -28.88 -0.73
N HIS A 2 -23.20 -28.35 0.13
CA HIS A 2 -22.86 -27.28 1.08
C HIS A 2 -21.62 -27.55 1.96
N SER A 3 -21.50 -28.74 2.56
CA SER A 3 -20.35 -29.08 3.43
C SER A 3 -19.01 -29.27 2.68
N VAL A 4 -19.02 -29.62 1.40
CA VAL A 4 -17.75 -29.82 0.65
C VAL A 4 -17.10 -28.47 0.37
N VAL A 5 -17.89 -27.49 -0.07
CA VAL A 5 -17.39 -26.14 -0.37
C VAL A 5 -16.92 -25.43 0.91
N ALA A 6 -17.67 -25.56 2.01
CA ALA A 6 -17.28 -25.01 3.31
C ALA A 6 -15.94 -25.59 3.79
N SER A 7 -15.74 -26.91 3.69
CA SER A 7 -14.48 -27.57 4.06
C SER A 7 -13.30 -27.11 3.21
N VAL A 8 -13.50 -26.92 1.90
CA VAL A 8 -12.45 -26.41 1.00
C VAL A 8 -12.04 -24.99 1.38
N LEU A 9 -13.02 -24.10 1.62
CA LEU A 9 -12.75 -22.72 2.05
C LEU A 9 -11.99 -22.68 3.38
N LEU A 10 -12.34 -23.55 4.32
CA LEU A 10 -11.73 -23.63 5.64
C LEU A 10 -10.25 -24.10 5.56
N ILE A 11 -9.96 -25.09 4.70
CA ILE A 11 -8.59 -25.57 4.47
C ILE A 11 -7.72 -24.46 3.84
N ILE A 12 -8.24 -23.75 2.83
CA ILE A 12 -7.53 -22.65 2.17
C ILE A 12 -7.25 -21.52 3.18
N GLY A 13 -8.25 -21.16 4.00
CA GLY A 13 -8.10 -20.12 5.00
C GLY A 13 -7.12 -20.47 6.13
N LEU A 14 -7.14 -21.73 6.62
CA LEU A 14 -6.19 -22.18 7.64
C LEU A 14 -4.74 -22.23 7.13
N THR A 15 -4.53 -22.70 5.90
CA THR A 15 -3.19 -22.77 5.31
C THR A 15 -2.62 -21.37 5.07
N SER A 16 -3.43 -20.43 4.57
CA SER A 16 -3.04 -19.03 4.38
C SER A 16 -2.85 -18.25 5.70
N THR A 17 -3.64 -18.56 6.73
CA THR A 17 -3.41 -18.01 8.08
C THR A 17 -2.09 -18.52 8.67
N GLY A 18 -1.79 -19.82 8.50
CA GLY A 18 -0.56 -20.43 8.97
C GLY A 18 0.69 -19.85 8.32
N THR A 19 0.66 -19.60 7.01
CA THR A 19 1.78 -18.96 6.29
C THR A 19 1.96 -17.49 6.72
N ALA A 20 0.86 -16.75 6.93
CA ALA A 20 0.93 -15.38 7.45
C ALA A 20 1.51 -15.32 8.88
N LEU A 21 1.13 -16.25 9.75
CA LEU A 21 1.71 -16.39 11.11
C LEU A 21 3.20 -16.72 11.04
N TRP A 22 3.60 -17.64 10.15
CA TRP A 22 5.01 -18.03 9.97
C TRP A 22 5.89 -16.85 9.53
N ASN A 23 5.35 -15.96 8.70
CA ASN A 23 6.02 -14.75 8.24
C ASN A 23 5.97 -13.59 9.25
N GLY A 24 5.45 -13.80 10.47
CA GLY A 24 5.34 -12.77 11.51
C GLY A 24 4.26 -11.72 11.26
N GLN A 25 3.39 -11.93 10.26
CA GLN A 25 2.35 -10.98 9.87
C GLN A 25 1.07 -11.20 10.67
N LEU A 26 1.11 -10.89 11.97
CA LEU A 26 0.02 -11.18 12.93
C LEU A 26 -1.32 -10.55 12.54
N ILE A 27 -1.31 -9.33 12.02
CA ILE A 27 -2.54 -8.62 11.64
C ILE A 27 -3.15 -9.26 10.38
N ALA A 28 -2.31 -9.65 9.41
CA ALA A 28 -2.76 -10.35 8.20
C ALA A 28 -3.33 -11.73 8.53
N ALA A 29 -2.67 -12.48 9.41
CA ALA A 29 -3.18 -13.76 9.87
C ALA A 29 -4.53 -13.64 10.56
N LEU A 30 -4.71 -12.64 11.45
CA LEU A 30 -5.99 -12.38 12.11
C LEU A 30 -7.08 -12.04 11.09
N ALA A 31 -6.76 -11.18 10.11
CA ALA A 31 -7.70 -10.79 9.06
C ALA A 31 -8.14 -11.99 8.21
N ILE A 32 -7.21 -12.85 7.79
CA ILE A 32 -7.51 -14.05 6.99
C ILE A 32 -8.34 -15.05 7.81
N ALA A 33 -8.01 -15.26 9.09
CA ALA A 33 -8.76 -16.16 9.97
C ALA A 33 -10.22 -15.70 10.13
N LEU A 34 -10.42 -14.40 10.38
CA LEU A 34 -11.75 -13.79 10.49
C LEU A 34 -12.53 -13.85 9.17
N ALA A 35 -11.87 -13.59 8.03
CA ALA A 35 -12.45 -13.71 6.69
C ALA A 35 -12.96 -15.13 6.42
N THR A 36 -12.14 -16.12 6.76
CA THR A 36 -12.43 -17.54 6.53
C THR A 36 -13.61 -17.98 7.41
N ALA A 37 -13.60 -17.62 8.70
CA ALA A 37 -14.70 -17.92 9.61
C ALA A 37 -16.02 -17.30 9.11
N TYR A 38 -15.98 -16.06 8.65
CA TYR A 38 -17.15 -15.36 8.10
C TYR A 38 -17.67 -16.03 6.83
N ALA A 39 -16.81 -16.37 5.88
CA ALA A 39 -17.20 -17.01 4.63
C ALA A 39 -17.82 -18.40 4.86
N VAL A 40 -17.25 -19.19 5.77
CA VAL A 40 -17.78 -20.52 6.14
C VAL A 40 -19.15 -20.38 6.82
N LEU A 41 -19.30 -19.43 7.74
CA LEU A 41 -20.57 -19.17 8.42
C LEU A 41 -21.66 -18.66 7.46
N ALA A 42 -21.31 -17.76 6.53
CA ALA A 42 -22.23 -17.26 5.51
C ALA A 42 -22.66 -18.35 4.53
N TRP A 43 -21.75 -19.27 4.19
CA TRP A 43 -22.07 -20.42 3.35
C TRP A 43 -23.00 -21.42 4.05
N TYR A 44 -22.82 -21.62 5.36
CA TYR A 44 -23.65 -22.52 6.16
C TYR A 44 -25.07 -21.98 6.42
N SER A 45 -25.19 -20.68 6.63
CA SER A 45 -26.48 -20.02 6.89
C SER A 45 -27.24 -19.60 5.63
N GLY A 46 -26.65 -19.83 4.44
CA GLY A 46 -27.20 -19.40 3.16
C GLY A 46 -26.77 -17.97 2.85
N ILE A 47 -26.11 -17.78 1.71
CA ILE A 47 -25.52 -16.48 1.32
C ILE A 47 -26.59 -15.38 1.30
N ILE A 48 -27.77 -15.66 0.74
CA ILE A 48 -28.84 -14.66 0.59
C ILE A 48 -29.43 -14.24 1.95
N ASP A 49 -29.63 -15.20 2.86
CA ASP A 49 -30.12 -14.93 4.22
C ASP A 49 -29.05 -14.24 5.09
N SER A 50 -27.77 -14.55 4.86
CA SER A 50 -26.63 -13.87 5.48
C SER A 50 -26.52 -12.40 5.07
N LEU A 51 -26.79 -12.09 3.80
CA LEU A 51 -26.73 -10.73 3.28
C LEU A 51 -27.86 -9.82 3.80
N THR A 52 -29.01 -10.40 4.16
CA THR A 52 -30.18 -9.66 4.67
C THR A 52 -30.23 -9.58 6.19
N ASN A 53 -29.46 -10.42 6.90
CA ASN A 53 -29.44 -10.42 8.36
C ASN A 53 -28.51 -9.30 8.92
N PRO A 54 -29.03 -8.37 9.74
CA PRO A 54 -28.25 -7.24 10.26
C PRO A 54 -27.08 -7.68 11.16
N ILE A 55 -27.18 -8.84 11.83
CA ILE A 55 -26.10 -9.38 12.66
C ILE A 55 -24.92 -9.82 11.79
N PHE A 56 -25.20 -10.41 10.62
CA PHE A 56 -24.17 -10.80 9.66
C PHE A 56 -23.55 -9.57 8.98
N GLN A 57 -24.31 -8.52 8.70
CA GLN A 57 -23.75 -7.27 8.18
C GLN A 57 -22.79 -6.59 9.16
N LEU A 58 -23.13 -6.59 10.46
CA LEU A 58 -22.26 -6.11 11.53
C LEU A 58 -21.00 -6.97 11.69
N ALA A 59 -21.15 -8.30 11.66
CA ALA A 59 -20.01 -9.23 11.69
C ALA A 59 -19.12 -9.06 10.46
N GLY A 60 -19.70 -8.84 9.28
CA GLY A 60 -18.99 -8.52 8.05
C GLY A 60 -18.19 -7.23 8.16
N ALA A 61 -18.75 -6.18 8.78
CA ALA A 61 -18.01 -4.94 9.04
C ALA A 61 -16.79 -5.16 9.95
N VAL A 62 -16.93 -5.97 11.02
CA VAL A 62 -15.83 -6.31 11.94
C VAL A 62 -14.74 -7.16 11.28
N VAL A 63 -15.10 -7.96 10.27
CA VAL A 63 -14.17 -8.83 9.52
C VAL A 63 -13.50 -8.09 8.36
N ILE A 64 -14.24 -7.22 7.66
CA ILE A 64 -13.76 -6.48 6.49
C ILE A 64 -12.84 -5.33 6.91
N LEU A 65 -13.08 -4.70 8.07
CA LEU A 65 -12.21 -3.66 8.62
C LEU A 65 -10.74 -4.11 8.73
N PRO A 66 -10.40 -5.22 9.40
CA PRO A 66 -9.02 -5.67 9.51
C PRO A 66 -8.43 -6.14 8.18
N ILE A 67 -9.23 -6.72 7.26
CA ILE A 67 -8.75 -7.10 5.92
C ILE A 67 -8.42 -5.87 5.09
N GLY A 68 -9.31 -4.88 5.06
CA GLY A 68 -9.09 -3.60 4.40
C GLY A 68 -7.92 -2.85 5.03
N LEU A 69 -7.82 -2.86 6.36
CA LEU A 69 -6.68 -2.29 7.07
C LEU A 69 -5.38 -3.01 6.70
N VAL A 70 -5.34 -4.34 6.66
CA VAL A 70 -4.13 -5.08 6.25
C VAL A 70 -3.77 -4.83 4.79
N ALA A 71 -4.74 -4.80 3.88
CA ALA A 71 -4.50 -4.50 2.47
C ALA A 71 -3.94 -3.09 2.30
N ILE A 72 -4.48 -2.10 3.02
CA ILE A 72 -3.95 -0.74 3.06
C ILE A 72 -2.57 -0.71 3.73
N LEU A 73 -2.37 -1.44 4.82
CA LEU A 73 -1.12 -1.41 5.57
C LEU A 73 0.04 -2.07 4.81
N ASN A 74 -0.25 -3.18 4.12
CA ASN A 74 0.76 -3.99 3.45
C ASN A 74 1.07 -3.51 2.02
N ASN A 75 0.10 -2.83 1.38
CA ASN A 75 0.21 -2.46 -0.03
C ASN A 75 0.35 -0.95 -0.26
N ASN A 76 0.35 -0.11 0.79
CA ASN A 76 0.43 1.33 0.64
C ASN A 76 1.83 1.87 0.94
N ARG A 77 2.39 2.60 -0.02
CA ARG A 77 3.69 3.29 0.05
C ARG A 77 3.82 4.19 1.29
N ALA A 78 2.70 4.72 1.78
CA ALA A 78 2.63 5.54 2.99
C ALA A 78 3.14 4.86 4.26
N LEU A 79 3.26 3.53 4.29
CA LEU A 79 3.65 2.78 5.49
C LEU A 79 4.98 2.05 5.32
N ASN A 80 5.60 2.16 4.13
CA ASN A 80 6.96 1.73 3.93
C ASN A 80 7.91 2.76 4.54
N VAL A 81 8.25 2.56 5.82
CA VAL A 81 9.14 3.45 6.58
C VAL A 81 10.49 3.63 5.86
N ASN A 82 11.02 2.58 5.23
CA ASN A 82 12.27 2.67 4.48
C ASN A 82 12.15 3.60 3.27
N LEU A 83 11.01 3.57 2.57
CA LEU A 83 10.74 4.42 1.43
C LEU A 83 10.50 5.89 1.84
N GLN A 84 9.80 6.12 2.95
CA GLN A 84 9.64 7.48 3.50
C GLN A 84 10.97 8.09 3.95
N VAL A 85 11.80 7.30 4.62
CA VAL A 85 13.17 7.73 4.97
C VAL A 85 13.99 7.97 3.69
N ALA A 86 13.83 7.15 2.66
CA ALA A 86 14.49 7.37 1.38
C ALA A 86 14.08 8.70 0.71
N TYR A 87 12.81 9.10 0.77
CA TYR A 87 12.38 10.43 0.29
C TYR A 87 13.06 11.56 1.05
N SER A 88 13.16 11.45 2.37
CA SER A 88 13.82 12.48 3.18
C SER A 88 15.32 12.59 2.88
N ALA A 89 15.99 11.45 2.64
CA ALA A 89 17.40 11.42 2.29
C ALA A 89 17.65 12.02 0.90
N VAL A 90 16.84 11.64 -0.09
CA VAL A 90 16.94 12.20 -1.44
C VAL A 90 16.54 13.66 -1.51
N LEU A 91 15.60 14.13 -0.69
CA LEU A 91 15.27 15.54 -0.59
C LEU A 91 16.51 16.38 -0.22
N TYR A 92 17.31 15.90 0.74
CA TYR A 92 18.55 16.55 1.14
C TYR A 92 19.60 16.53 0.02
N ASP A 93 19.81 15.38 -0.63
CA ASP A 93 20.77 15.24 -1.73
C ASP A 93 20.36 16.08 -2.96
N LEU A 94 19.07 16.14 -3.30
CA LEU A 94 18.52 17.04 -4.33
C LEU A 94 18.73 18.51 -3.97
N GLY A 95 18.47 18.89 -2.71
CA GLY A 95 18.67 20.27 -2.24
C GLY A 95 20.14 20.72 -2.26
N THR A 96 21.08 19.78 -2.20
CA THR A 96 22.53 20.04 -2.20
C THR A 96 23.24 19.59 -3.48
N MET A 97 22.47 19.25 -4.52
CA MET A 97 22.98 18.76 -5.80
C MET A 97 23.89 19.77 -6.50
N GLU A 98 23.66 21.07 -6.28
CA GLU A 98 24.50 22.18 -6.78
C GLU A 98 25.95 22.14 -6.32
N LEU A 99 26.25 21.46 -5.21
CA LEU A 99 27.61 21.33 -4.70
C LEU A 99 28.41 20.24 -5.42
N HIS A 100 27.73 19.34 -6.13
CA HIS A 100 28.32 18.11 -6.68
C HIS A 100 28.33 18.07 -8.20
N CYS A 101 27.47 18.85 -8.85
CA CYS A 101 27.35 18.93 -10.31
C CYS A 101 27.15 20.37 -10.78
N ASP A 102 27.53 20.67 -12.02
CA ASP A 102 27.29 21.98 -12.61
C ASP A 102 25.82 22.11 -13.03
N VAL A 103 25.00 22.71 -12.16
CA VAL A 103 23.54 22.87 -12.32
C VAL A 103 23.18 23.96 -13.35
N ARG A 104 24.16 24.47 -14.09
CA ARG A 104 23.93 25.44 -15.18
C ARG A 104 23.09 24.87 -16.33
N SER A 105 22.93 23.55 -16.43
CA SER A 105 21.96 22.99 -17.39
C SER A 105 20.54 23.24 -16.88
N ALA A 106 19.74 23.92 -17.70
CA ALA A 106 18.36 24.28 -17.36
C ALA A 106 17.49 23.05 -17.00
N GLU A 107 17.86 21.88 -17.53
CA GLU A 107 17.23 20.60 -17.26
C GLU A 107 17.48 20.10 -15.83
N LEU A 108 18.72 20.16 -15.34
CA LEU A 108 19.06 19.71 -13.97
C LEU A 108 18.40 20.59 -12.93
N ARG A 109 18.38 21.91 -13.15
CA ARG A 109 17.71 22.87 -12.27
C ARG A 109 16.21 22.60 -12.17
N LYS A 110 15.56 22.31 -13.31
CA LYS A 110 14.14 21.97 -13.34
C LYS A 110 13.86 20.66 -12.58
N LEU A 111 14.72 19.66 -12.75
CA LEU A 111 14.64 18.40 -12.00
C LEU A 111 14.85 18.60 -10.50
N GLN A 112 15.76 19.50 -10.11
CA GLN A 112 16.00 19.85 -8.72
C GLN A 112 14.78 20.51 -8.08
N GLU A 113 14.26 21.59 -8.68
CA GLU A 113 13.10 22.32 -8.16
C GLU A 113 11.87 21.42 -8.06
N PHE A 114 11.58 20.67 -9.13
CA PHE A 114 10.47 19.73 -9.15
C PHE A 114 10.69 18.57 -8.17
N GLY A 115 11.90 18.04 -8.08
CA GLY A 115 12.24 16.92 -7.23
C GLY A 115 12.16 17.25 -5.74
N VAL A 116 12.65 18.42 -5.34
CA VAL A 116 12.53 18.92 -3.96
C VAL A 116 11.06 19.06 -3.59
N MET A 117 10.24 19.67 -4.45
CA MET A 117 8.81 19.80 -4.21
C MET A 117 8.12 18.43 -4.14
N ALA A 118 8.39 17.55 -5.10
CA ALA A 118 7.80 16.22 -5.17
C ALA A 118 8.15 15.38 -3.94
N CYS A 119 9.43 15.31 -3.55
CA CYS A 119 9.86 14.53 -2.39
C CYS A 119 9.37 15.10 -1.06
N ALA A 120 9.26 16.42 -0.93
CA ALA A 120 8.67 17.05 0.26
C ALA A 120 7.17 16.74 0.40
N MET A 121 6.45 16.63 -0.72
CA MET A 121 5.00 16.41 -0.73
C MET A 121 4.57 14.95 -0.82
N GLN A 122 5.42 14.04 -1.29
CA GLN A 122 5.06 12.64 -1.54
C GLN A 122 4.57 11.94 -0.26
N GLY A 123 5.27 12.10 0.86
CA GLY A 123 4.87 11.51 2.14
C GLY A 123 3.46 11.92 2.59
N ASN A 124 3.13 13.21 2.47
CA ASN A 124 1.80 13.72 2.81
C ASN A 124 0.72 13.24 1.83
N SER A 125 1.06 13.18 0.54
CA SER A 125 0.12 12.75 -0.51
C SER A 125 -0.22 11.27 -0.38
N ASP A 126 0.77 10.44 -0.03
CA ASP A 126 0.58 9.01 0.23
C ASP A 126 -0.27 8.78 1.49
N GLN A 127 -0.04 9.55 2.57
CA GLN A 127 -0.84 9.47 3.80
C GLN A 127 -2.29 9.93 3.60
N LEU A 128 -2.52 11.00 2.85
CA LEU A 128 -3.88 11.44 2.48
C LEU A 128 -4.59 10.39 1.60
N GLY A 129 -3.84 9.68 0.77
CA GLY A 129 -4.36 8.53 0.01
C GLY A 129 -4.91 7.45 0.93
N VAL A 130 -4.16 7.06 1.97
CA VAL A 130 -4.62 6.10 2.99
C VAL A 130 -5.90 6.58 3.68
N LEU A 131 -5.95 7.84 4.09
CA LEU A 131 -7.12 8.39 4.77
C LEU A 131 -8.36 8.46 3.86
N ASN A 132 -8.17 8.75 2.58
CA ASN A 132 -9.25 8.76 1.62
C ASN A 132 -9.83 7.36 1.43
N GLU A 133 -8.97 6.33 1.30
CA GLU A 133 -9.41 4.93 1.22
C GLU A 133 -10.10 4.47 2.52
N LEU A 134 -9.59 4.88 3.68
CA LEU A 134 -10.22 4.58 4.96
C LEU A 134 -11.60 5.26 5.12
N SER A 135 -11.72 6.51 4.64
CA SER A 135 -12.96 7.28 4.62
C SER A 135 -14.01 6.62 3.73
N LYS A 136 -13.61 6.14 2.54
CA LYS A 136 -14.49 5.34 1.68
C LYS A 136 -14.98 4.08 2.38
N GLY A 137 -14.11 3.42 3.17
CA GLY A 137 -14.45 2.28 4.01
C GLY A 137 -15.59 2.54 4.99
N ILE A 138 -15.61 3.74 5.58
CA ILE A 138 -16.61 4.15 6.56
C ILE A 138 -17.92 4.57 5.88
N HIS A 139 -17.85 5.24 4.73
CA HIS A 139 -19.03 5.83 4.09
C HIS A 139 -19.76 4.93 3.08
N PHE A 140 -19.05 4.06 2.35
CA PHE A 140 -19.67 3.20 1.33
C PHE A 140 -20.14 1.84 1.87
N GLY A 141 -19.76 1.48 3.10
CA GLY A 141 -20.09 0.20 3.70
C GLY A 141 -19.26 -0.96 3.13
N PRO A 142 -19.21 -2.11 3.84
CA PRO A 142 -18.16 -3.11 3.67
C PRO A 142 -18.10 -3.75 2.26
N THR A 143 -19.26 -3.96 1.64
CA THR A 143 -19.38 -4.62 0.33
C THR A 143 -18.90 -3.75 -0.82
N LEU A 144 -19.20 -2.45 -0.81
CA LEU A 144 -18.75 -1.51 -1.83
C LEU A 144 -17.26 -1.17 -1.66
N THR A 145 -16.76 -1.12 -0.42
CA THR A 145 -15.34 -0.91 -0.14
C THR A 145 -14.46 -2.04 -0.67
N VAL A 146 -14.90 -3.30 -0.57
CA VAL A 146 -14.14 -4.44 -1.12
C VAL A 146 -14.10 -4.40 -2.65
N LEU A 147 -15.21 -4.02 -3.30
CA LEU A 147 -15.26 -3.86 -4.75
C LEU A 147 -14.39 -2.69 -5.22
N ASP A 148 -14.43 -1.54 -4.53
CA ASP A 148 -13.58 -0.38 -4.85
C ASP A 148 -12.09 -0.69 -4.57
N SER A 149 -11.78 -1.42 -3.49
CA SER A 149 -10.41 -1.85 -3.19
C SER A 149 -9.90 -2.84 -4.24
N GLY A 150 -10.76 -3.74 -4.73
CA GLY A 150 -10.44 -4.66 -5.84
C GLY A 150 -10.22 -3.92 -7.16
N ALA A 151 -11.01 -2.87 -7.43
CA ALA A 151 -10.83 -2.01 -8.58
C ALA A 151 -9.56 -1.14 -8.46
N ALA A 152 -9.25 -0.62 -7.27
CA ALA A 152 -8.04 0.14 -6.98
C ALA A 152 -6.75 -0.71 -7.04
N LEU A 153 -6.85 -2.03 -6.89
CA LEU A 153 -5.76 -2.96 -7.18
C LEU A 153 -5.52 -3.15 -8.69
N LEU A 154 -6.55 -2.92 -9.51
CA LEU A 154 -6.47 -3.00 -10.98
C LEU A 154 -6.13 -1.65 -11.62
N ASP A 155 -6.52 -0.54 -10.99
CA ASP A 155 -6.21 0.80 -11.46
C ASP A 155 -4.77 1.17 -11.06
N SER A 156 -4.00 1.65 -12.03
CA SER A 156 -2.54 1.76 -11.92
C SER A 156 -2.11 2.56 -10.69
N GLU A 157 -1.18 1.98 -9.92
CA GLU A 157 -0.58 2.57 -8.72
C GLU A 157 -0.17 4.04 -8.99
N LYS A 158 -0.60 4.97 -8.13
CA LYS A 158 -0.36 6.41 -8.34
C LYS A 158 1.13 6.67 -8.60
N PRO A 159 1.49 7.49 -9.60
CA PRO A 159 2.89 7.69 -9.97
C PRO A 159 3.70 8.28 -8.82
N ASN A 160 4.89 7.73 -8.58
CA ASN A 160 5.81 8.24 -7.59
C ASN A 160 6.65 9.37 -8.17
N TYR A 161 6.24 10.62 -7.98
CA TYR A 161 6.94 11.74 -8.59
C TYR A 161 8.34 11.91 -7.98
N CYS A 162 8.50 11.74 -6.68
CA CYS A 162 9.81 11.80 -6.03
C CYS A 162 10.78 10.75 -6.60
N ALA A 163 10.35 9.49 -6.68
CA ALA A 163 11.19 8.41 -7.19
C ALA A 163 11.51 8.56 -8.69
N LYS A 164 10.54 9.01 -9.50
CA LYS A 164 10.75 9.29 -10.93
C LYS A 164 11.76 10.43 -11.15
N THR A 165 11.66 11.49 -10.35
CA THR A 165 12.61 12.61 -10.42
C THR A 165 13.98 12.22 -9.91
N PHE A 166 14.07 11.42 -8.83
CA PHE A 166 15.31 10.84 -8.37
C PHE A 166 16.01 10.05 -9.47
N LYS A 167 15.29 9.13 -10.13
CA LYS A 167 15.84 8.32 -11.23
C LYS A 167 16.36 9.18 -12.39
N ALA A 168 15.64 10.24 -12.74
CA ALA A 168 16.06 11.18 -13.77
C ALA A 168 17.30 12.00 -13.36
N ALA A 169 17.32 12.52 -12.13
CA ALA A 169 18.43 13.29 -11.59
C ALA A 169 19.70 12.44 -11.42
N GLU A 170 19.55 11.20 -10.97
CA GLU A 170 20.64 10.24 -10.80
C GLU A 170 21.32 9.88 -12.12
N ASN A 171 20.55 9.76 -13.21
CA ASN A 171 21.11 9.50 -14.54
C ASN A 171 21.97 10.65 -15.05
N LEU A 172 21.67 11.89 -14.64
CA LEU A 172 22.40 13.08 -15.07
C LEU A 172 23.55 13.44 -14.12
N CYS A 173 23.35 13.24 -12.82
CA CYS A 173 24.28 13.63 -11.76
C CYS A 173 24.34 12.52 -10.68
N PRO A 174 25.03 11.39 -10.96
CA PRO A 174 25.12 10.29 -9.99
C PRO A 174 25.96 10.65 -8.75
N THR A 175 26.87 11.63 -8.88
CA THR A 175 27.77 12.06 -7.80
C THR A 175 27.03 12.74 -6.65
N ALA A 176 25.89 13.40 -6.90
CA ALA A 176 25.07 14.02 -5.87
C ALA A 176 24.41 13.01 -4.92
N PHE A 177 24.30 11.73 -5.32
CA PHE A 177 23.60 10.70 -4.55
C PHE A 177 24.55 9.63 -3.99
N MET A 178 25.86 9.89 -3.95
CA MET A 178 26.84 8.92 -3.41
C MET A 178 26.67 8.68 -1.90
N SER A 179 26.16 9.68 -1.17
CA SER A 179 25.80 9.61 0.25
C SER A 179 24.62 8.67 0.52
N LEU A 180 23.83 8.35 -0.51
CA LEU A 180 22.59 7.59 -0.37
C LEU A 180 22.90 6.10 -0.13
N LYS A 181 22.34 5.54 0.95
CA LYS A 181 22.48 4.11 1.25
C LYS A 181 21.92 3.27 0.10
N LYS A 182 22.59 2.16 -0.21
CA LYS A 182 22.18 1.22 -1.27
C LYS A 182 20.73 0.74 -1.12
N SER A 183 20.26 0.51 0.11
CA SER A 183 18.88 0.10 0.38
C SER A 183 17.85 1.16 -0.03
N TYR A 184 18.14 2.45 0.20
CA TYR A 184 17.26 3.55 -0.17
C TYR A 184 17.24 3.75 -1.68
N ARG A 185 18.42 3.68 -2.30
CA ARG A 185 18.58 3.74 -3.76
C ARG A 185 17.74 2.67 -4.47
N SER A 186 17.83 1.41 -4.04
CA SER A 186 17.04 0.32 -4.61
C SER A 186 15.54 0.53 -4.43
N ALA A 187 15.09 0.94 -3.24
CA ALA A 187 13.68 1.18 -2.96
C ALA A 187 13.09 2.31 -3.83
N LEU A 188 13.87 3.37 -4.08
CA LEU A 188 13.45 4.46 -4.96
C LEU A 188 13.45 4.05 -6.43
N LEU A 189 14.42 3.28 -6.90
CA LEU A 189 14.45 2.81 -8.28
C LEU A 189 13.31 1.83 -8.58
N GLU A 190 12.91 1.01 -7.61
CA GLU A 190 11.74 0.15 -7.68
C GLU A 190 10.45 0.98 -7.72
N ALA A 191 10.32 1.97 -6.83
CA ALA A 191 9.17 2.87 -6.78
C ALA A 191 9.04 3.81 -7.99
N ALA A 192 10.09 3.94 -8.82
CA ALA A 192 10.11 4.79 -10.01
C ALA A 192 9.58 4.10 -11.29
N GLN A 193 9.31 2.79 -11.23
CA GLN A 193 8.71 2.02 -12.32
C GLN A 193 7.24 2.42 -12.52
#